data_AF-A0A257GJP0-F1
#
_entry.id   AF-A0A257GJP0-F1
#
_cell.length_a   1.000
_cell.length_b   1.000
_cell.length_c   1.000
_cell.angle_alpha   90.00
_cell.angle_beta   90.00
_cell.angle_gamma   90.00
#
_symmetry.space_group_name_H-M   'P 1'
#
loop_
_entity.id
_entity.type
_entity.pdbx_description
1 polymer ?
#
loop_
_entity_poly.entity_id
_entity_poly.type
_entity_poly.pdbx_seq_one_letter_code
_entity_poly.pdbx_strand_id
1 'polypeptide(L)'
;MSEMLTEKQWAAARAAAMASIPAEVQAHGLPSVLLPYQARTVSLLDSACPVLFVEKSRRIGLTWALGAYAALRAARQKSARGMDVMYISYSREMTREFIDVCAMWAKAFNSAAGVVEEVLFDQDSEDKAINAFRIKFASGFEIMALSSAPRGLRGKQGCVIIDEAAFVDDLPALLKSAMAFTMWGGQVVVCSTHLGAENEFNVQIQDILGGRSNYAHMAITLDQALEQGLYRRIALVTGEEWTPEAEAQWREGVINRYRDNADEELYCVPSMSSGAWLPAPLIEARMTVKTPVLRLELPAGYMFLPRLEQAALLAPFMEALRVQLAALDLTPQFAFGFDFARVADLTAGSLMAIEQRLKRREVLAFELRNVPGVEQKLIVRTILQHVRSRLIGAAFDATGMGWTVAEDMGREFGMREDPEGPGIVIAVKFSEEWYRLHMPPLKVAFEDDMIALIADSDHLGDIRAIKLVRGIARVPALREGTTGKKRHGDHAIAVALAHWASRMRFVEYGYTPVPTGRAAEEAQDFLGQSQNHNPYRGPLGARLRGGI
;
A
#
# COMPACT_ATOMS: atom_id res chain seq x y z
N MET A 1 -1.61 -22.34 3.68
CA MET A 1 -0.44 -21.68 4.27
C MET A 1 0.35 -22.74 5.02
N SER A 2 1.57 -23.05 4.57
CA SER A 2 2.48 -23.88 5.35
C SER A 2 2.95 -23.02 6.52
N GLU A 3 2.72 -23.47 7.75
CA GLU A 3 3.20 -22.79 8.96
C GLU A 3 4.74 -22.73 8.90
N MET A 4 5.34 -21.54 9.02
CA MET A 4 6.80 -21.40 8.96
C MET A 4 7.42 -22.05 10.20
N LEU A 5 8.46 -22.87 10.00
CA LEU A 5 9.18 -23.49 11.09
C LEU A 5 9.96 -22.44 11.89
N THR A 6 9.88 -22.55 13.21
CA THR A 6 10.72 -21.75 14.13
C THR A 6 12.19 -22.15 14.03
N GLU A 7 13.10 -21.27 14.47
CA GLU A 7 14.56 -21.53 14.51
C GLU A 7 14.91 -22.91 15.07
N LYS A 8 14.33 -23.25 16.24
CA LYS A 8 14.58 -24.53 16.91
C LYS A 8 14.05 -25.73 16.13
N GLN A 9 12.88 -25.58 15.52
CA GLN A 9 12.30 -26.63 14.67
C GLN A 9 13.11 -26.83 13.40
N TRP A 10 13.63 -25.74 12.81
CA TRP A 10 14.52 -25.80 11.65
C TRP A 10 15.82 -26.54 12.00
N ALA A 11 16.52 -26.13 13.07
CA ALA A 11 17.75 -26.78 13.50
C ALA A 11 17.56 -28.29 13.73
N ALA A 12 16.49 -28.69 14.41
CA ALA A 12 16.16 -30.10 14.65
C ALA A 12 15.89 -30.86 13.34
N ALA A 13 15.14 -30.27 12.40
CA ALA A 13 14.87 -30.87 11.10
C ALA A 13 16.14 -31.06 10.26
N ARG A 14 17.06 -30.08 10.29
CA ARG A 14 18.35 -30.15 9.58
C ARG A 14 19.29 -31.19 10.18
N ALA A 15 19.37 -31.27 11.51
CA ALA A 15 20.14 -32.30 12.19
C ALA A 15 19.64 -33.71 11.83
N ALA A 16 18.32 -33.93 11.86
CA ALA A 16 17.72 -35.21 11.47
C ALA A 16 17.97 -35.55 9.98
N ALA A 17 17.85 -34.57 9.08
CA ALA A 17 18.13 -34.77 7.67
C ALA A 17 19.59 -35.17 7.42
N MET A 18 20.55 -34.58 8.12
CA MET A 18 21.98 -34.95 7.96
C MET A 18 22.30 -36.33 8.53
N ALA A 19 21.66 -36.74 9.63
CA ALA A 19 21.83 -38.07 10.20
C ALA A 19 21.33 -39.19 9.25
N SER A 20 20.42 -38.87 8.32
CA SER A 20 19.89 -39.82 7.33
C SER A 20 20.75 -40.00 6.09
N ILE A 21 21.80 -39.17 5.89
CA ILE A 21 22.70 -39.27 4.73
C ILE A 21 23.75 -40.36 4.99
N PRO A 22 23.92 -41.36 4.11
CA PRO A 22 24.94 -42.40 4.29
C PRO A 22 26.35 -41.82 4.46
N ALA A 23 27.10 -42.35 5.42
CA ALA A 23 28.45 -41.86 5.76
C ALA A 23 29.43 -41.88 4.58
N GLU A 24 29.22 -42.77 3.62
CA GLU A 24 30.00 -42.90 2.38
C GLU A 24 29.85 -41.66 1.46
N VAL A 25 28.70 -40.98 1.49
CA VAL A 25 28.43 -39.74 0.71
C VAL A 25 29.05 -38.51 1.39
N GLN A 26 29.21 -38.54 2.72
CA GLN A 26 29.91 -37.48 3.47
C GLN A 26 31.44 -37.55 3.27
N ALA A 27 31.98 -38.74 2.99
CA ALA A 27 33.43 -38.98 2.89
C ALA A 27 34.05 -38.70 1.51
N HIS A 28 33.25 -38.51 0.45
CA HIS A 28 33.75 -38.40 -0.93
C HIS A 28 33.45 -37.05 -1.60
N GLY A 29 34.47 -36.18 -1.67
CA GLY A 29 34.65 -35.22 -2.76
C GLY A 29 34.12 -33.79 -2.53
N LEU A 30 34.78 -32.84 -3.21
CA LEU A 30 34.35 -31.44 -3.30
C LEU A 30 32.86 -31.37 -3.70
N PRO A 31 32.06 -30.47 -3.10
CA PRO A 31 30.62 -30.38 -3.40
C PRO A 31 30.37 -30.09 -4.88
N SER A 32 29.27 -30.62 -5.41
CA SER A 32 28.85 -30.41 -6.80
C SER A 32 28.86 -28.92 -7.15
N VAL A 33 29.41 -28.57 -8.32
CA VAL A 33 29.61 -27.16 -8.69
C VAL A 33 28.29 -26.37 -8.63
N LEU A 34 27.24 -26.90 -9.26
CA LEU A 34 25.86 -26.42 -9.09
C LEU A 34 25.20 -27.07 -7.87
N LEU A 35 24.41 -26.28 -7.13
CA LEU A 35 23.51 -26.79 -6.10
C LEU A 35 22.33 -27.55 -6.75
N PRO A 36 21.66 -28.48 -6.04
CA PRO A 36 20.58 -29.28 -6.60
C PRO A 36 19.45 -28.48 -7.29
N TYR A 37 19.03 -27.33 -6.77
CA TYR A 37 18.01 -26.50 -7.44
C TYR A 37 18.53 -25.86 -8.71
N GLN A 38 19.79 -25.42 -8.70
CA GLN A 38 20.48 -24.87 -9.86
C GLN A 38 20.61 -25.93 -10.96
N ALA A 39 21.10 -27.12 -10.61
CA ALA A 39 21.23 -28.24 -11.52
C ALA A 39 19.88 -28.69 -12.10
N ARG A 40 18.82 -28.72 -11.27
CA ARG A 40 17.45 -29.01 -11.71
C ARG A 40 16.94 -27.99 -12.72
N THR A 41 17.15 -26.69 -12.48
CA THR A 41 16.79 -25.65 -13.46
C THR A 41 17.53 -25.84 -14.78
N VAL A 42 18.86 -26.02 -14.75
CA VAL A 42 19.67 -26.23 -15.96
C VAL A 42 19.24 -27.49 -16.71
N SER A 43 18.96 -28.59 -16.00
CA SER A 43 18.50 -29.84 -16.62
C SER A 43 17.12 -29.69 -17.25
N LEU A 44 16.21 -28.95 -16.62
CA LEU A 44 14.90 -28.66 -17.18
C LEU A 44 15.02 -27.82 -18.47
N LEU A 45 15.90 -26.82 -18.48
CA LEU A 45 16.16 -26.01 -19.66
C LEU A 45 16.83 -26.79 -20.80
N ASP A 46 17.70 -27.75 -20.48
CA ASP A 46 18.32 -28.60 -21.50
C ASP A 46 17.36 -29.64 -22.10
N SER A 47 16.23 -29.88 -21.44
CA SER A 47 15.13 -30.70 -21.93
C SER A 47 14.27 -29.98 -23.00
N ALA A 48 13.19 -30.61 -23.47
CA ALA A 48 12.27 -30.01 -24.44
C ALA A 48 11.31 -28.98 -23.80
N CYS A 49 11.86 -28.03 -23.04
CA CYS A 49 11.09 -26.99 -22.32
C CYS A 49 11.14 -25.66 -23.11
N PRO A 50 10.13 -25.30 -23.91
CA PRO A 50 10.17 -24.07 -24.72
C PRO A 50 10.02 -22.79 -23.88
N VAL A 51 9.25 -22.84 -22.80
CA VAL A 51 9.00 -21.69 -21.92
C VAL A 51 9.08 -22.16 -20.46
N LEU A 52 9.94 -21.52 -19.66
CA LEU A 52 10.08 -21.77 -18.23
C LEU A 52 9.90 -20.47 -17.43
N PHE A 53 8.94 -20.47 -16.50
CA PHE A 53 8.82 -19.46 -15.47
C PHE A 53 9.40 -19.98 -14.15
N VAL A 54 10.25 -19.17 -13.51
CA VAL A 54 10.90 -19.49 -12.24
C VAL A 54 10.63 -18.41 -11.20
N GLU A 55 9.80 -18.73 -10.21
CA GLU A 55 9.73 -17.95 -8.98
C GLU A 55 10.97 -18.29 -8.13
N LYS A 56 11.78 -17.29 -7.76
CA LYS A 56 13.00 -17.51 -6.98
C LYS A 56 13.06 -16.63 -5.75
N SER A 57 13.64 -17.16 -4.67
CA SER A 57 14.13 -16.38 -3.55
C SER A 57 15.31 -15.50 -3.96
N ARG A 58 15.45 -14.35 -3.30
CA ARG A 58 16.57 -13.45 -3.52
C ARG A 58 17.91 -14.10 -3.12
N ARG A 59 18.98 -13.74 -3.85
CA ARG A 59 20.39 -14.11 -3.56
C ARG A 59 20.67 -15.62 -3.42
N ILE A 60 19.89 -16.48 -4.07
CA ILE A 60 20.16 -17.94 -4.13
C ILE A 60 21.07 -18.36 -5.29
N GLY A 61 21.64 -17.42 -6.06
CA GLY A 61 22.58 -17.72 -7.13
C GLY A 61 21.99 -18.43 -8.36
N LEU A 62 20.69 -18.29 -8.64
CA LEU A 62 20.07 -18.88 -9.83
C LEU A 62 20.66 -18.29 -11.13
N THR A 63 20.87 -16.97 -11.18
CA THR A 63 21.51 -16.26 -12.31
C THR A 63 22.88 -16.85 -12.67
N TRP A 64 23.64 -17.30 -11.67
CA TRP A 64 24.94 -17.95 -11.90
C TRP A 64 24.81 -19.30 -12.61
N ALA A 65 23.78 -20.08 -12.28
CA ALA A 65 23.46 -21.33 -12.96
C ALA A 65 22.90 -21.10 -14.37
N LEU A 66 22.10 -20.05 -14.57
CA LEU A 66 21.64 -19.62 -15.89
C LEU A 66 22.80 -19.17 -16.79
N GLY A 67 23.85 -18.57 -16.22
CA GLY A 67 25.10 -18.29 -16.94
C GLY A 67 25.83 -19.56 -17.39
N ALA A 68 25.83 -20.61 -16.57
CA ALA A 68 26.37 -21.92 -16.95
C ALA A 68 25.58 -22.52 -18.13
N TYR A 69 24.25 -22.46 -18.05
CA TYR A 69 23.36 -22.89 -19.13
C TYR A 69 23.62 -22.09 -20.41
N ALA A 70 23.71 -20.76 -20.32
CA ALA A 70 23.97 -19.89 -21.46
C ALA A 70 25.29 -20.24 -22.15
N ALA A 71 26.38 -20.40 -21.38
CA ALA A 71 27.69 -20.81 -21.91
C ALA A 71 27.64 -22.17 -22.60
N LEU A 72 27.03 -23.19 -21.97
CA LEU A 72 26.89 -24.51 -22.57
C LEU A 72 26.01 -24.49 -23.82
N ARG A 73 24.93 -23.71 -23.82
CA ARG A 73 23.98 -23.65 -24.94
C ARG A 73 24.57 -22.96 -26.16
N ALA A 74 25.27 -21.83 -25.94
CA ALA A 74 25.97 -21.12 -27.00
C ALA A 74 27.18 -21.92 -27.52
N ALA A 75 27.90 -22.66 -26.68
CA ALA A 75 29.06 -23.46 -27.11
C ALA A 75 28.71 -24.70 -27.96
N ARG A 76 27.46 -25.17 -27.91
CA ARG A 76 27.03 -26.38 -28.65
C ARG A 76 26.89 -26.14 -30.15
N GLN A 77 27.12 -27.19 -30.93
CA GLN A 77 26.80 -27.18 -32.35
C GLN A 77 25.29 -27.18 -32.58
N LYS A 78 24.85 -26.71 -33.76
CA LYS A 78 23.43 -26.70 -34.15
C LYS A 78 22.77 -28.09 -34.09
N SER A 79 23.50 -29.15 -34.42
CA SER A 79 23.05 -30.55 -34.32
C SER A 79 22.76 -31.00 -32.88
N ALA A 80 23.46 -30.44 -31.90
CA ALA A 80 23.25 -30.62 -30.47
C ALA A 80 22.32 -29.55 -29.86
N ARG A 81 21.50 -28.89 -30.70
CA ARG A 81 20.55 -27.84 -30.34
C ARG A 81 21.21 -26.57 -29.76
N GLY A 82 22.44 -26.27 -30.16
CA GLY A 82 23.05 -24.96 -29.86
C GLY A 82 22.26 -23.80 -30.48
N MET A 83 22.28 -22.65 -29.81
CA MET A 83 21.58 -21.43 -30.23
C MET A 83 22.19 -20.20 -29.56
N ASP A 84 21.92 -19.03 -30.13
CA ASP A 84 22.21 -17.75 -29.48
C ASP A 84 21.45 -17.63 -28.16
N VAL A 85 22.06 -16.96 -27.18
CA VAL A 85 21.44 -16.72 -25.86
C VAL A 85 21.42 -15.23 -25.57
N MET A 86 20.23 -14.67 -25.38
CA MET A 86 20.04 -13.30 -24.96
C MET A 86 19.70 -13.25 -23.49
N TYR A 87 20.31 -12.33 -22.76
CA TYR A 87 20.00 -12.02 -21.38
C TYR A 87 19.47 -10.59 -21.28
N ILE A 88 18.37 -10.42 -20.56
CA ILE A 88 17.70 -9.15 -20.35
C ILE A 88 17.45 -8.99 -18.86
N SER A 89 17.80 -7.81 -18.36
CA SER A 89 17.47 -7.37 -17.01
C SER A 89 17.21 -5.86 -17.04
N TYR A 90 16.60 -5.32 -15.99
CA TYR A 90 16.29 -3.90 -15.87
C TYR A 90 17.53 -3.02 -15.64
N SER A 91 18.67 -3.62 -15.23
CA SER A 91 19.91 -2.90 -14.89
C SER A 91 21.06 -3.25 -15.84
N ARG A 92 21.77 -2.21 -16.32
CA ARG A 92 23.01 -2.35 -17.11
C ARG A 92 24.14 -3.01 -16.33
N GLU A 93 24.20 -2.81 -15.01
CA GLU A 93 25.21 -3.43 -14.17
C GLU A 93 25.00 -4.95 -14.11
N MET A 94 23.74 -5.38 -13.93
CA MET A 94 23.38 -6.81 -13.91
C MET A 94 23.66 -7.50 -15.24
N THR A 95 23.44 -6.82 -16.38
CA THR A 95 23.74 -7.40 -17.70
C THR A 95 25.24 -7.57 -17.92
N ARG A 96 26.07 -6.67 -17.39
CA ARG A 96 27.53 -6.81 -17.38
C ARG A 96 27.98 -7.98 -16.50
N GLU A 97 27.49 -8.04 -15.26
CA GLU A 97 27.81 -9.12 -14.32
C GLU A 97 27.45 -10.50 -14.93
N PHE A 98 26.31 -10.60 -15.61
CA PHE A 98 25.90 -11.84 -16.26
C PHE A 98 26.88 -12.27 -17.37
N ILE A 99 27.37 -11.32 -18.18
CA ILE A 99 28.38 -11.63 -19.20
C ILE A 99 29.69 -12.10 -18.58
N ASP A 100 30.13 -11.47 -17.49
CA ASP A 100 31.36 -11.88 -16.81
C ASP A 100 31.24 -13.31 -16.24
N VAL A 101 30.07 -13.65 -15.70
CA VAL A 101 29.74 -15.01 -15.27
C VAL A 101 29.76 -15.99 -16.45
N CYS A 102 29.20 -15.63 -17.60
CA CYS A 102 29.23 -16.46 -18.81
C CYS A 102 30.66 -16.66 -19.32
N ALA A 103 31.50 -15.63 -19.30
CA ALA A 103 32.90 -15.72 -19.71
C ALA A 103 33.71 -16.63 -18.77
N MET A 104 33.47 -16.53 -17.46
CA MET A 104 34.05 -17.43 -16.47
C MET A 104 33.66 -18.89 -16.76
N TRP A 105 32.38 -19.17 -17.00
CA TRP A 105 31.91 -20.50 -17.35
C TRP A 105 32.47 -21.03 -18.66
N ALA A 106 32.52 -20.20 -19.70
CA ALA A 106 33.09 -20.58 -20.99
C ALA A 106 34.56 -21.01 -20.87
N LYS A 107 35.35 -20.28 -20.08
CA LYS A 107 36.73 -20.65 -19.73
C LYS A 107 36.77 -21.97 -18.94
N ALA A 108 35.91 -22.13 -17.94
CA ALA A 108 35.86 -23.34 -17.11
C ALA A 108 35.48 -24.60 -17.91
N PHE A 109 34.61 -24.47 -18.92
CA PHE A 109 34.22 -25.57 -19.81
C PHE A 109 35.24 -25.84 -20.92
N ASN A 110 36.41 -25.18 -20.90
CA ASN A 110 37.45 -25.27 -21.94
C ASN A 110 36.90 -25.10 -23.37
N SER A 111 35.80 -24.33 -23.50
CA SER A 111 35.21 -24.02 -24.78
C SER A 111 35.97 -22.84 -25.37
N ALA A 112 36.38 -22.92 -26.64
CA ALA A 112 37.02 -21.82 -27.36
C ALA A 112 36.01 -20.67 -27.53
N ALA A 113 35.86 -19.86 -26.48
CA ALA A 113 35.10 -18.62 -26.50
C ALA A 113 36.03 -17.47 -26.91
N GLY A 114 35.54 -16.62 -27.79
CA GLY A 114 36.20 -15.38 -28.19
C GLY A 114 36.26 -14.37 -27.03
N VAL A 115 36.98 -13.27 -27.27
CA VAL A 115 37.09 -12.15 -26.33
C VAL A 115 35.70 -11.53 -26.11
N VAL A 116 35.41 -11.07 -24.88
CA VAL A 116 34.20 -10.31 -24.56
C VAL A 116 34.27 -8.97 -25.29
N GLU A 117 33.29 -8.67 -26.13
CA GLU A 117 33.20 -7.42 -26.90
C GLU A 117 32.05 -6.57 -26.35
N GLU A 118 32.30 -5.29 -26.04
CA GLU A 118 31.24 -4.28 -25.82
C GLU A 118 30.89 -3.64 -27.16
N VAL A 119 29.62 -3.72 -27.57
CA VAL A 119 29.14 -3.19 -28.84
C VAL A 119 27.97 -2.24 -28.59
N LEU A 120 28.08 -1.02 -29.12
CA LEU A 120 26.98 -0.07 -29.20
C LEU A 120 26.12 -0.42 -30.43
N PHE A 121 24.85 -0.72 -30.23
CA PHE A 121 23.90 -0.80 -31.32
C PHE A 121 23.34 0.59 -31.62
N ASP A 122 23.79 1.18 -32.72
CA ASP A 122 23.19 2.40 -33.27
C ASP A 122 21.80 2.10 -33.85
N GLN A 123 20.87 3.02 -33.62
CA GLN A 123 19.63 3.15 -34.37
C GLN A 123 19.64 4.51 -35.08
N ASP A 124 18.95 4.62 -36.21
CA ASP A 124 18.81 5.84 -37.04
C ASP A 124 18.09 7.04 -36.36
N SER A 125 18.28 7.23 -35.05
CA SER A 125 17.76 8.35 -34.26
C SER A 125 18.69 8.58 -33.08
N GLU A 126 19.21 9.81 -32.98
CA GLU A 126 20.34 10.26 -32.15
C GLU A 126 20.22 10.04 -30.62
N ASP A 127 19.11 9.52 -30.09
CA ASP A 127 18.86 9.54 -28.63
C ASP A 127 18.71 8.18 -27.90
N LYS A 128 18.82 7.02 -28.56
CA LYS A 128 18.73 5.71 -27.85
C LYS A 128 19.60 4.59 -28.44
N ALA A 129 20.92 4.69 -28.30
CA ALA A 129 21.82 3.56 -28.52
C ALA A 129 21.55 2.44 -27.48
N ILE A 130 21.44 1.19 -27.94
CA ILE A 130 21.31 0.03 -27.04
C ILE A 130 22.72 -0.50 -26.76
N ASN A 131 23.14 -0.45 -25.50
CA ASN A 131 24.43 -0.99 -25.09
C ASN A 131 24.27 -2.49 -24.87
N ALA A 132 25.07 -3.28 -25.59
CA ALA A 132 25.06 -4.73 -25.51
C ALA A 132 26.46 -5.29 -25.26
N PHE A 133 26.54 -6.27 -24.39
CA PHE A 133 27.76 -7.05 -24.17
C PHE A 133 27.65 -8.39 -24.91
N ARG A 134 28.72 -8.83 -25.57
CA ARG A 134 28.69 -10.02 -26.42
C ARG A 134 29.87 -10.97 -26.16
N ILE A 135 29.58 -12.26 -26.20
CA ILE A 135 30.59 -13.34 -26.25
C ILE A 135 30.29 -14.22 -27.46
N LYS A 136 31.25 -14.38 -28.38
CA LYS A 136 31.13 -15.28 -29.53
C LYS A 136 31.79 -16.62 -29.23
N PHE A 137 31.17 -17.71 -29.66
CA PHE A 137 31.69 -19.07 -29.49
C PHE A 137 32.14 -19.66 -30.82
N ALA A 138 33.09 -20.59 -30.79
CA ALA A 138 33.54 -21.32 -31.98
C ALA A 138 32.43 -22.13 -32.69
N SER A 139 31.31 -22.38 -32.01
CA SER A 139 30.08 -22.95 -32.58
C SER A 139 29.41 -22.07 -33.63
N GLY A 140 29.73 -20.76 -33.65
CA GLY A 140 29.06 -19.74 -34.46
C GLY A 140 27.91 -19.04 -33.74
N PHE A 141 27.56 -19.45 -32.51
CA PHE A 141 26.55 -18.77 -31.69
C PHE A 141 27.17 -17.74 -30.75
N GLU A 142 26.33 -16.85 -30.22
CA GLU A 142 26.73 -15.81 -29.29
C GLU A 142 25.84 -15.70 -28.04
N ILE A 143 26.42 -15.19 -26.96
CA ILE A 143 25.67 -14.70 -25.80
C ILE A 143 25.63 -13.18 -25.90
N MET A 144 24.45 -12.60 -25.73
CA MET A 144 24.22 -11.15 -25.78
C MET A 144 23.46 -10.69 -24.53
N ALA A 145 24.01 -9.74 -23.77
CA ALA A 145 23.31 -9.13 -22.65
C ALA A 145 22.82 -7.73 -23.01
N LEU A 146 21.51 -7.49 -22.87
CA LEU A 146 20.81 -6.29 -23.34
C LEU A 146 20.27 -5.49 -22.14
N SER A 147 20.57 -4.19 -22.11
CA SER A 147 20.15 -3.26 -21.05
C SER A 147 18.75 -2.66 -21.23
N SER A 148 18.08 -2.88 -22.37
CA SER A 148 16.68 -2.47 -22.62
C SER A 148 16.03 -3.31 -23.73
N ALA A 149 14.75 -3.71 -23.58
CA ALA A 149 14.00 -4.44 -24.63
C ALA A 149 12.48 -4.29 -24.47
N PRO A 150 11.75 -3.92 -25.55
CA PRO A 150 11.09 -4.93 -26.40
C PRO A 150 11.48 -4.90 -27.90
N ARG A 151 12.16 -3.84 -28.37
CA ARG A 151 12.51 -3.66 -29.80
C ARG A 151 13.73 -4.47 -30.22
N GLY A 152 14.74 -4.61 -29.35
CA GLY A 152 15.99 -5.34 -29.64
C GLY A 152 15.83 -6.85 -29.86
N LEU A 153 14.68 -7.42 -29.47
CA LEU A 153 14.35 -8.83 -29.69
C LEU A 153 13.74 -9.12 -31.07
N ARG A 154 13.21 -8.10 -31.77
CA ARG A 154 12.54 -8.32 -33.06
C ARG A 154 13.56 -8.75 -34.11
N GLY A 155 13.31 -9.91 -34.73
CA GLY A 155 14.20 -10.48 -35.76
C GLY A 155 15.37 -11.30 -35.21
N LYS A 156 15.49 -11.47 -33.89
CA LYS A 156 16.45 -12.40 -33.26
C LYS A 156 15.82 -13.78 -33.07
N GLN A 157 16.67 -14.79 -32.88
CA GLN A 157 16.27 -16.18 -32.64
C GLN A 157 17.17 -16.79 -31.55
N GLY A 158 16.74 -17.90 -30.95
CA GLY A 158 17.50 -18.63 -29.93
C GLY A 158 16.82 -18.65 -28.56
N CYS A 159 17.60 -18.54 -27.50
CA CYS A 159 17.13 -18.52 -26.12
C CYS A 159 17.10 -17.09 -25.58
N VAL A 160 16.03 -16.69 -24.90
CA VAL A 160 15.98 -15.42 -24.16
C VAL A 160 15.75 -15.67 -22.68
N ILE A 161 16.59 -15.09 -21.85
CA ILE A 161 16.55 -15.14 -20.39
C ILE A 161 16.17 -13.74 -19.90
N ILE A 162 15.01 -13.64 -19.26
CA ILE A 162 14.49 -12.42 -18.63
C ILE A 162 14.66 -12.60 -17.12
N ASP A 163 15.69 -11.98 -16.56
CA ASP A 163 15.99 -12.04 -15.11
C ASP A 163 15.49 -10.78 -14.40
N GLU A 164 15.08 -10.94 -13.16
CA GLU A 164 14.32 -9.95 -12.38
C GLU A 164 13.12 -9.40 -13.17
N ALA A 165 12.39 -10.31 -13.81
CA ALA A 165 11.29 -10.00 -14.72
C ALA A 165 10.21 -9.08 -14.10
N ALA A 166 9.90 -9.22 -12.81
CA ALA A 166 8.91 -8.39 -12.13
C ALA A 166 9.30 -6.90 -12.05
N PHE A 167 10.59 -6.57 -12.24
CA PHE A 167 11.15 -5.22 -12.20
C PHE A 167 11.38 -4.64 -13.59
N VAL A 168 10.97 -5.32 -14.66
CA VAL A 168 11.02 -4.80 -16.04
C VAL A 168 9.86 -3.83 -16.26
N ASP A 169 10.15 -2.61 -16.71
CA ASP A 169 9.17 -1.52 -16.90
C ASP A 169 7.94 -1.91 -17.75
N ASP A 170 8.15 -2.66 -18.83
CA ASP A 170 7.08 -3.15 -19.72
C ASP A 170 7.26 -4.65 -20.00
N LEU A 171 7.08 -5.44 -18.94
CA LEU A 171 7.11 -6.91 -19.04
C LEU A 171 6.09 -7.46 -20.06
N PRO A 172 4.84 -6.96 -20.17
CA PRO A 172 3.90 -7.46 -21.18
C PRO A 172 4.41 -7.33 -22.62
N ALA A 173 4.95 -6.16 -23.01
CA ALA A 173 5.50 -5.98 -24.35
C ALA A 173 6.75 -6.83 -24.58
N LEU A 174 7.58 -6.99 -23.54
CA LEU A 174 8.76 -7.84 -23.60
C LEU A 174 8.40 -9.31 -23.82
N LEU A 175 7.46 -9.85 -23.03
CA LEU A 175 6.96 -11.22 -23.16
C LEU A 175 6.35 -11.43 -24.54
N LYS A 176 5.53 -10.49 -25.03
CA LYS A 176 4.97 -10.55 -26.38
C LYS A 176 6.04 -10.70 -27.47
N SER A 177 7.16 -9.98 -27.36
CA SER A 177 8.30 -10.12 -28.28
C SER A 177 9.07 -11.44 -28.06
N ALA A 178 9.28 -11.85 -26.81
CA ALA A 178 10.03 -13.05 -26.46
C ALA A 178 9.31 -14.34 -26.88
N MET A 179 7.98 -14.41 -26.75
CA MET A 179 7.21 -15.61 -27.11
C MET A 179 7.33 -15.97 -28.60
N ALA A 180 7.60 -15.00 -29.48
CA ALA A 180 7.83 -15.27 -30.90
C ALA A 180 9.02 -16.20 -31.17
N PHE A 181 9.97 -16.32 -30.25
CA PHE A 181 11.15 -17.19 -30.38
C PHE A 181 10.76 -18.67 -30.39
N THR A 182 9.69 -19.02 -29.68
CA THR A 182 9.20 -20.40 -29.57
C THR A 182 8.72 -20.96 -30.92
N MET A 183 8.29 -20.10 -31.86
CA MET A 183 7.80 -20.51 -33.19
C MET A 183 8.86 -21.27 -34.01
N TRP A 184 10.15 -20.97 -33.82
CA TRP A 184 11.26 -21.56 -34.55
C TRP A 184 12.14 -22.46 -33.68
N GLY A 185 11.57 -23.00 -32.60
CA GLY A 185 12.28 -23.90 -31.68
C GLY A 185 13.25 -23.19 -30.71
N GLY A 186 13.10 -21.87 -30.55
CA GLY A 186 13.78 -21.10 -29.51
C GLY A 186 13.19 -21.35 -28.12
N GLN A 187 13.79 -20.74 -27.11
CA GLN A 187 13.44 -20.93 -25.70
C GLN A 187 13.27 -19.60 -24.98
N VAL A 188 12.32 -19.52 -24.05
CA VAL A 188 12.08 -18.36 -23.19
C VAL A 188 12.20 -18.78 -21.73
N VAL A 189 13.03 -18.08 -20.97
CA VAL A 189 13.21 -18.27 -19.53
C VAL A 189 12.87 -16.96 -18.83
N VAL A 190 11.95 -17.01 -17.89
CA VAL A 190 11.51 -15.84 -17.12
C VAL A 190 11.73 -16.16 -15.64
N CYS A 191 12.55 -15.38 -14.94
CA CYS A 191 12.80 -15.61 -13.53
C CYS A 191 12.80 -14.30 -12.73
N SER A 192 12.25 -14.33 -11.51
CA SER A 192 12.14 -13.15 -10.65
C SER A 192 11.78 -13.53 -9.21
N THR A 193 12.07 -12.63 -8.26
CA THR A 193 11.25 -12.51 -7.04
C THR A 193 9.90 -11.85 -7.39
N HIS A 194 8.92 -11.93 -6.50
CA HIS A 194 7.64 -11.23 -6.71
C HIS A 194 7.75 -9.72 -6.46
N LEU A 195 6.80 -8.98 -7.04
CA LEU A 195 6.59 -7.56 -6.80
C LEU A 195 5.09 -7.26 -6.73
N GLY A 196 4.41 -7.88 -5.77
CA GLY A 196 2.98 -7.79 -5.56
C GLY A 196 2.14 -8.69 -6.46
N ALA A 197 0.92 -8.98 -6.00
CA ALA A 197 -0.01 -9.88 -6.68
C ALA A 197 -0.52 -9.38 -8.05
N GLU A 198 -0.53 -8.07 -8.27
CA GLU A 198 -1.03 -7.46 -9.53
C GLU A 198 0.07 -7.30 -10.60
N ASN A 199 1.33 -7.60 -10.28
CA ASN A 199 2.42 -7.50 -11.24
C ASN A 199 2.26 -8.56 -12.34
N GLU A 200 2.57 -8.18 -13.59
CA GLU A 200 2.47 -9.06 -14.76
C GLU A 200 3.20 -10.40 -14.55
N PHE A 201 4.34 -10.41 -13.85
CA PHE A 201 5.03 -11.65 -13.51
C PHE A 201 4.14 -12.60 -12.71
N ASN A 202 3.47 -12.11 -11.64
CA ASN A 202 2.56 -12.93 -10.87
C ASN A 202 1.31 -13.32 -11.69
N VAL A 203 0.78 -12.43 -12.52
CA VAL A 203 -0.35 -12.75 -13.42
C VAL A 203 -0.02 -13.96 -14.29
N GLN A 204 1.16 -14.00 -14.92
CA GLN A 204 1.62 -15.13 -15.72
C GLN A 204 1.75 -16.41 -14.88
N ILE A 205 2.28 -16.32 -13.66
CA ILE A 205 2.36 -17.46 -12.74
C ILE A 205 0.95 -17.99 -12.40
N GLN A 206 0.00 -17.12 -12.07
CA GLN A 206 -1.38 -17.52 -11.78
C GLN A 206 -2.09 -18.12 -13.00
N ASP A 207 -1.77 -17.65 -14.20
CA ASP A 207 -2.26 -18.25 -15.45
C ASP A 207 -1.71 -19.66 -15.67
N ILE A 208 -0.43 -19.90 -15.37
CA ILE A 208 0.19 -21.23 -15.45
C ILE A 208 -0.39 -22.18 -14.39
N LEU A 209 -0.42 -21.75 -13.13
CA LEU A 209 -0.98 -22.54 -12.02
C LEU A 209 -2.48 -22.80 -12.19
N GLY A 210 -3.20 -21.85 -12.80
CA GLY A 210 -4.61 -21.98 -13.16
C GLY A 210 -4.88 -22.78 -14.43
N GLY A 211 -3.85 -23.28 -15.11
CA GLY A 211 -3.97 -24.09 -16.33
C GLY A 211 -4.42 -23.31 -17.57
N ARG A 212 -4.42 -21.98 -17.53
CA ARG A 212 -4.70 -21.11 -18.69
C ARG A 212 -3.52 -21.04 -19.66
N SER A 213 -2.31 -21.29 -19.15
CA SER A 213 -1.09 -21.48 -19.93
C SER A 213 -0.46 -22.85 -19.66
N ASN A 214 0.20 -23.42 -20.66
CA ASN A 214 0.89 -24.71 -20.59
C ASN A 214 2.41 -24.58 -20.39
N TYR A 215 2.90 -23.39 -19.99
CA TYR A 215 4.33 -23.17 -19.75
C TYR A 215 4.83 -23.96 -18.55
N ALA A 216 6.11 -24.34 -18.57
CA ALA A 216 6.72 -24.97 -17.42
C ALA A 216 6.91 -23.95 -16.30
N HIS A 217 6.76 -24.41 -15.06
CA HIS A 217 6.84 -23.58 -13.88
C HIS A 217 7.68 -24.27 -12.79
N MET A 218 8.44 -23.48 -12.04
CA MET A 218 9.06 -23.92 -10.80
C MET A 218 9.17 -22.77 -9.79
N ALA A 219 9.08 -23.10 -8.51
CA ALA A 219 9.36 -22.19 -7.41
C ALA A 219 10.58 -22.67 -6.62
N ILE A 220 11.42 -21.73 -6.16
CA ILE A 220 12.60 -21.99 -5.35
C ILE A 220 12.62 -21.00 -4.18
N THR A 221 12.09 -21.41 -3.03
CA THR A 221 12.12 -20.60 -1.80
C THR A 221 13.48 -20.64 -1.11
N LEU A 222 13.69 -19.74 -0.15
CA LEU A 222 14.90 -19.71 0.68
C LEU A 222 15.09 -21.06 1.39
N ASP A 223 14.03 -21.60 1.98
CA ASP A 223 14.08 -22.88 2.71
C ASP A 223 14.46 -24.04 1.79
N GLN A 224 13.87 -24.10 0.60
CA GLN A 224 14.24 -25.12 -0.40
C GLN A 224 15.70 -24.98 -0.83
N ALA A 225 16.21 -23.75 -0.98
CA ALA A 225 17.61 -23.51 -1.31
C ALA A 225 18.56 -23.93 -0.15
N LEU A 226 18.18 -23.63 1.10
CA LEU A 226 18.91 -24.04 2.31
C LEU A 226 18.95 -25.56 2.46
N GLU A 227 17.81 -26.22 2.29
CA GLU A 227 17.71 -27.68 2.29
C GLU A 227 18.68 -28.31 1.28
N GLN A 228 18.74 -27.70 0.10
CA GLN A 228 19.59 -28.10 -1.01
C GLN A 228 21.04 -27.59 -0.89
N GLY A 229 21.43 -26.99 0.24
CA GLY A 229 22.82 -26.72 0.59
C GLY A 229 23.32 -25.31 0.28
N LEU A 230 22.44 -24.33 0.14
CA LEU A 230 22.83 -22.92 0.00
C LEU A 230 23.73 -22.46 1.15
N TYR A 231 23.34 -22.67 2.41
CA TYR A 231 24.15 -22.23 3.55
C TYR A 231 25.45 -23.03 3.69
N ARG A 232 25.45 -24.32 3.38
CA ARG A 232 26.69 -25.13 3.27
C ARG A 232 27.67 -24.52 2.26
N ARG A 233 27.18 -24.03 1.11
CA ARG A 233 28.01 -23.31 0.13
C ARG A 233 28.51 -21.98 0.67
N ILE A 234 27.66 -21.23 1.37
CA ILE A 234 28.04 -19.96 1.99
C ILE A 234 29.17 -20.19 2.99
N ALA A 235 28.99 -21.12 3.94
CA ALA A 235 29.97 -21.49 4.95
C ALA A 235 31.31 -21.90 4.32
N LEU A 236 31.28 -22.73 3.27
CA LEU A 236 32.49 -23.12 2.54
C LEU A 236 33.24 -21.92 1.92
N VAL A 237 32.51 -20.96 1.35
CA VAL A 237 33.12 -19.77 0.70
C VAL A 237 33.61 -18.75 1.73
N THR A 238 32.92 -18.63 2.87
CA THR A 238 33.31 -17.71 3.95
C THR A 238 34.36 -18.31 4.90
N GLY A 239 34.62 -19.61 4.81
CA GLY A 239 35.53 -20.33 5.71
C GLY A 239 34.93 -20.64 7.08
N GLU A 240 33.61 -20.58 7.21
CA GLU A 240 32.89 -20.93 8.43
C GLU A 240 32.56 -22.43 8.46
N GLU A 241 32.52 -23.01 9.66
CA GLU A 241 32.06 -24.39 9.84
C GLU A 241 30.54 -24.43 9.82
N TRP A 242 29.97 -25.36 9.04
CA TRP A 242 28.53 -25.53 8.97
C TRP A 242 28.02 -26.31 10.20
N THR A 243 27.01 -25.77 10.87
CA THR A 243 26.18 -26.49 11.85
C THR A 243 24.69 -26.24 11.60
N PRO A 244 23.80 -27.18 11.99
CA PRO A 244 22.35 -26.97 11.92
C PRO A 244 21.88 -25.69 12.63
N GLU A 245 22.50 -25.38 13.78
CA GLU A 245 22.19 -24.21 14.59
C GLU A 245 22.64 -22.92 13.91
N ALA A 246 23.84 -22.90 13.32
CA ALA A 246 24.33 -21.76 12.57
C ALA A 246 23.47 -21.49 11.31
N GLU A 247 23.02 -22.55 10.61
CA GLU A 247 22.09 -22.42 9.48
C GLU A 247 20.75 -21.82 9.92
N ALA A 248 20.20 -22.30 11.05
CA ALA A 248 18.95 -21.79 11.60
C ALA A 248 19.05 -20.31 12.00
N GLN A 249 20.12 -19.95 12.72
CA GLN A 249 20.37 -18.58 13.15
C GLN A 249 20.57 -17.65 11.95
N TRP A 250 21.31 -18.09 10.93
CA TRP A 250 21.49 -17.33 9.71
C TRP A 250 20.17 -17.13 8.96
N ARG A 251 19.36 -18.19 8.82
CA ARG A 251 18.03 -18.14 8.20
C ARG A 251 17.13 -17.12 8.89
N GLU A 252 16.97 -17.21 10.20
CA GLU A 252 16.19 -16.24 10.99
C GLU A 252 16.75 -14.82 10.85
N GLY A 253 18.07 -14.65 10.89
CA GLY A 253 18.71 -13.36 10.66
C GLY A 253 18.46 -12.78 9.27
N VAL A 254 18.28 -13.60 8.24
CA VAL A 254 17.84 -13.16 6.91
C VAL A 254 16.38 -12.72 6.94
N ILE A 255 15.48 -13.57 7.46
CA ILE A 255 14.03 -13.27 7.52
C ILE A 255 13.79 -11.95 8.27
N ASN A 256 14.41 -11.79 9.44
CA ASN A 256 14.26 -10.60 10.29
C ASN A 256 14.76 -9.31 9.62
N ARG A 257 15.71 -9.40 8.68
CA ARG A 257 16.16 -8.23 7.89
C ARG A 257 15.12 -7.78 6.86
N TYR A 258 14.37 -8.72 6.29
CA TYR A 258 13.33 -8.41 5.30
C TYR A 258 11.97 -8.08 5.92
N ARG A 259 11.73 -8.44 7.19
CA ARG A 259 10.50 -8.12 7.94
C ARG A 259 9.25 -8.52 7.13
N ASP A 260 8.30 -7.60 6.95
CA ASP A 260 7.04 -7.81 6.23
C ASP A 260 7.24 -8.19 4.75
N ASN A 261 8.44 -7.94 4.17
CA ASN A 261 8.75 -8.31 2.80
C ASN A 261 9.37 -9.71 2.67
N ALA A 262 9.57 -10.45 3.78
CA ALA A 262 10.20 -11.76 3.76
C ALA A 262 9.44 -12.75 2.86
N ASP A 263 8.11 -12.75 2.93
CA ASP A 263 7.24 -13.60 2.10
C ASP A 263 7.48 -13.40 0.60
N GLU A 264 7.53 -12.14 0.18
CA GLU A 264 7.71 -11.71 -1.22
C GLU A 264 9.12 -11.97 -1.74
N GLU A 265 10.13 -11.66 -0.93
CA GLU A 265 11.54 -11.70 -1.36
C GLU A 265 12.19 -13.07 -1.17
N LEU A 266 11.71 -13.88 -0.20
CA LEU A 266 12.36 -15.12 0.22
C LEU A 266 11.50 -16.36 0.00
N TYR A 267 10.17 -16.24 -0.02
CA TYR A 267 9.26 -17.41 0.01
C TYR A 267 8.39 -17.57 -1.23
N CYS A 268 8.63 -16.79 -2.29
CA CYS A 268 7.84 -16.84 -3.52
C CYS A 268 6.34 -16.61 -3.25
N VAL A 269 6.00 -15.81 -2.22
CA VAL A 269 4.63 -15.45 -1.91
C VAL A 269 4.44 -13.99 -2.33
N PRO A 270 3.71 -13.69 -3.41
CA PRO A 270 3.50 -12.31 -3.80
C PRO A 270 2.81 -11.57 -2.66
N SER A 271 3.26 -10.35 -2.36
CA SER A 271 2.52 -9.55 -1.41
C SER A 271 1.10 -9.35 -1.95
N MET A 272 0.11 -9.68 -1.11
CA MET A 272 -1.29 -9.34 -1.40
C MET A 272 -1.29 -7.85 -1.67
N SER A 273 -1.67 -7.48 -2.92
CA SER A 273 -1.55 -6.17 -3.53
C SER A 273 -1.09 -5.06 -2.58
N SER A 274 -0.10 -4.27 -2.97
CA SER A 274 0.14 -2.92 -2.43
C SER A 274 -1.05 -1.95 -2.59
N GLY A 275 -2.26 -2.46 -2.84
CA GLY A 275 -3.43 -1.73 -3.33
C GLY A 275 -4.46 -1.37 -2.27
N ALA A 276 -4.97 -2.30 -1.46
CA ALA A 276 -6.15 -2.00 -0.62
C ALA A 276 -5.79 -1.87 0.87
N TRP A 277 -6.04 -0.68 1.43
CA TRP A 277 -5.84 -0.44 2.86
C TRP A 277 -6.82 -1.21 3.76
N LEU A 278 -8.04 -1.45 3.26
CA LEU A 278 -9.11 -2.23 3.91
C LEU A 278 -9.75 -3.19 2.88
N PRO A 279 -10.02 -4.46 3.24
CA PRO A 279 -10.78 -5.37 2.39
C PRO A 279 -12.22 -4.89 2.16
N ALA A 280 -12.76 -5.06 0.94
CA ALA A 280 -14.14 -4.67 0.63
C ALA A 280 -15.20 -5.31 1.57
N PRO A 281 -15.12 -6.61 1.92
CA PRO A 281 -16.07 -7.21 2.86
C PRO A 281 -16.05 -6.57 4.26
N LEU A 282 -14.89 -6.06 4.69
CA LEU A 282 -14.77 -5.36 5.97
C LEU A 282 -15.50 -4.00 5.92
N ILE A 283 -15.36 -3.27 4.81
CA ILE A 283 -16.04 -1.99 4.61
C ILE A 283 -17.56 -2.20 4.56
N GLU A 284 -18.02 -3.19 3.77
CA GLU A 284 -19.43 -3.57 3.69
C GLU A 284 -20.01 -3.94 5.05
N ALA A 285 -19.27 -4.68 5.87
CA ALA A 285 -19.68 -5.04 7.23
C ALA A 285 -19.87 -3.83 8.15
N ARG A 286 -19.22 -2.69 7.88
CA ARG A 286 -19.41 -1.43 8.64
C ARG A 286 -20.49 -0.53 8.04
N MET A 287 -20.96 -0.79 6.83
CA MET A 287 -22.02 -0.05 6.15
C MET A 287 -23.42 -0.50 6.62
N THR A 288 -23.72 -0.19 7.89
CA THR A 288 -24.94 -0.65 8.56
C THR A 288 -26.01 0.44 8.67
N VAL A 289 -25.65 1.70 8.44
CA VAL A 289 -26.57 2.84 8.55
C VAL A 289 -27.37 2.99 7.25
N LYS A 290 -28.70 3.09 7.39
CA LYS A 290 -29.64 3.12 6.24
C LYS A 290 -30.09 4.52 5.82
N THR A 291 -29.61 5.56 6.49
CA THR A 291 -29.90 6.95 6.13
C THR A 291 -29.35 7.24 4.73
N PRO A 292 -30.12 7.84 3.82
CA PRO A 292 -29.61 8.08 2.46
C PRO A 292 -28.58 9.20 2.43
N VAL A 293 -27.55 9.04 1.59
CA VAL A 293 -26.56 10.09 1.29
C VAL A 293 -27.23 11.23 0.50
N LEU A 294 -27.04 12.47 0.94
CA LEU A 294 -27.56 13.65 0.24
C LEU A 294 -26.62 14.08 -0.87
N ARG A 295 -27.12 14.25 -2.10
CA ARG A 295 -26.29 14.63 -3.26
C ARG A 295 -26.82 15.89 -3.92
N LEU A 296 -25.92 16.81 -4.25
CA LEU A 296 -26.25 18.05 -4.99
C LEU A 296 -25.27 18.26 -6.15
N GLU A 297 -25.80 18.39 -7.35
CA GLU A 297 -25.05 18.84 -8.53
C GLU A 297 -25.68 20.11 -9.07
N LEU A 298 -24.94 21.22 -9.04
CA LEU A 298 -25.41 22.49 -9.60
C LEU A 298 -24.97 22.66 -11.06
N PRO A 299 -25.81 23.26 -11.92
CA PRO A 299 -25.55 23.36 -13.34
C PRO A 299 -24.35 24.27 -13.66
N ALA A 300 -23.73 24.03 -14.82
CA ALA A 300 -22.75 24.96 -15.38
C ALA A 300 -23.40 26.34 -15.55
N GLY A 301 -22.73 27.38 -15.09
CA GLY A 301 -23.25 28.75 -15.13
C GLY A 301 -24.18 29.14 -13.97
N TYR A 302 -24.35 28.31 -12.94
CA TYR A 302 -25.11 28.63 -11.71
C TYR A 302 -24.79 30.04 -11.15
N MET A 303 -23.51 30.42 -11.17
CA MET A 303 -23.05 31.73 -10.67
C MET A 303 -23.64 32.94 -11.43
N PHE A 304 -24.09 32.75 -12.67
CA PHE A 304 -24.67 33.79 -13.52
C PHE A 304 -26.19 33.90 -13.39
N LEU A 305 -26.83 32.97 -12.68
CA LEU A 305 -28.28 33.00 -12.44
C LEU A 305 -28.65 34.08 -11.41
N PRO A 306 -29.85 34.66 -11.49
CA PRO A 306 -30.39 35.52 -10.44
C PRO A 306 -30.44 34.83 -9.08
N ARG A 307 -30.32 35.60 -7.99
CA ARG A 307 -30.31 35.08 -6.61
C ARG A 307 -31.52 34.21 -6.26
N LEU A 308 -32.70 34.54 -6.78
CA LEU A 308 -33.92 33.77 -6.55
C LEU A 308 -33.84 32.38 -7.20
N GLU A 309 -33.31 32.30 -8.43
CA GLU A 309 -33.14 31.02 -9.14
C GLU A 309 -32.04 30.18 -8.50
N GLN A 310 -30.94 30.80 -8.07
CA GLN A 310 -29.90 30.14 -7.26
C GLN A 310 -30.49 29.50 -6.00
N ALA A 311 -31.29 30.28 -5.25
CA ALA A 311 -31.96 29.79 -4.05
C ALA A 311 -32.96 28.67 -4.36
N ALA A 312 -33.71 28.77 -5.46
CA ALA A 312 -34.67 27.74 -5.88
C ALA A 312 -33.99 26.41 -6.23
N LEU A 313 -32.81 26.44 -6.86
CA LEU A 313 -32.02 25.24 -7.16
C LEU A 313 -31.44 24.58 -5.90
N LEU A 314 -31.10 25.37 -4.88
CA LEU A 314 -30.56 24.88 -3.62
C LEU A 314 -31.65 24.37 -2.66
N ALA A 315 -32.86 24.92 -2.75
CA ALA A 315 -33.95 24.69 -1.79
C ALA A 315 -34.30 23.20 -1.56
N PRO A 316 -34.43 22.33 -2.60
CA PRO A 316 -34.75 20.92 -2.38
C PRO A 316 -33.71 20.18 -1.53
N PHE A 317 -32.43 20.46 -1.77
CA PHE A 317 -31.34 19.88 -0.99
C PHE A 317 -31.38 20.36 0.47
N MET A 318 -31.58 21.66 0.68
CA MET A 318 -31.68 22.23 2.03
C MET A 318 -32.89 21.71 2.79
N GLU A 319 -34.00 21.44 2.12
CA GLU A 319 -35.17 20.82 2.74
C GLU A 319 -34.89 19.37 3.15
N ALA A 320 -34.32 18.56 2.26
CA ALA A 320 -33.92 17.19 2.57
C ALA A 320 -32.91 17.15 3.74
N LEU A 321 -31.96 18.10 3.76
CA LEU A 321 -31.01 18.27 4.85
C LEU A 321 -31.72 18.58 6.19
N ARG A 322 -32.67 19.53 6.20
CA ARG A 322 -33.43 19.86 7.41
C ARG A 322 -34.26 18.69 7.92
N VAL A 323 -34.87 17.91 7.03
CA VAL A 323 -35.63 16.71 7.39
C VAL A 323 -34.72 15.67 8.04
N GLN A 324 -33.53 15.41 7.48
CA GLN A 324 -32.59 14.47 8.09
C GLN A 324 -32.06 14.98 9.44
N LEU A 325 -31.71 16.27 9.54
CA LEU A 325 -31.26 16.89 10.79
C LEU A 325 -32.33 16.81 11.88
N ALA A 326 -33.58 17.13 11.57
CA ALA A 326 -34.68 17.07 12.53
C ALA A 326 -34.95 15.65 13.08
N ALA A 327 -34.54 14.61 12.36
CA ALA A 327 -34.66 13.22 12.78
C ALA A 327 -33.47 12.73 13.65
N LEU A 328 -32.44 13.56 13.85
CA LEU A 328 -31.27 13.17 14.64
C LEU A 328 -31.56 13.15 16.15
N ASP A 329 -31.11 12.09 16.82
CA ASP A 329 -30.99 12.06 18.27
C ASP A 329 -29.82 12.96 18.69
N LEU A 330 -30.08 14.02 19.46
CA LEU A 330 -29.08 14.98 19.93
C LEU A 330 -28.50 14.64 21.31
N THR A 331 -28.79 13.45 21.85
CA THR A 331 -28.18 12.94 23.08
C THR A 331 -26.67 12.67 22.96
N PRO A 332 -26.15 11.99 21.91
CA PRO A 332 -24.72 11.71 21.79
C PRO A 332 -23.88 12.97 21.54
N GLN A 333 -22.55 12.81 21.59
CA GLN A 333 -21.62 13.83 21.10
C GLN A 333 -21.41 13.69 19.60
N PHE A 334 -21.06 14.78 18.93
CA PHE A 334 -20.86 14.80 17.48
C PHE A 334 -19.47 15.26 17.08
N ALA A 335 -18.96 14.68 15.99
CA ALA A 335 -17.76 15.14 15.30
C ALA A 335 -18.03 15.24 13.80
N PHE A 336 -17.42 16.23 13.16
CA PHE A 336 -17.64 16.52 11.74
C PHE A 336 -16.32 16.51 10.96
N GLY A 337 -16.37 15.95 9.75
CA GLY A 337 -15.28 15.98 8.78
C GLY A 337 -15.76 16.52 7.46
N PHE A 338 -14.96 17.40 6.85
CA PHE A 338 -15.31 18.08 5.61
C PHE A 338 -14.13 18.13 4.66
N ASP A 339 -14.26 17.48 3.51
CA ASP A 339 -13.29 17.49 2.42
C ASP A 339 -13.78 18.45 1.32
N PHE A 340 -13.04 19.52 1.08
CA PHE A 340 -13.48 20.60 0.18
C PHE A 340 -12.98 20.37 -1.24
N ALA A 341 -13.91 20.40 -2.20
CA ALA A 341 -13.58 20.51 -3.61
C ALA A 341 -14.61 21.32 -4.39
N ARG A 342 -14.42 21.47 -5.71
CA ARG A 342 -15.39 22.20 -6.54
C ARG A 342 -15.32 21.82 -8.02
N VAL A 343 -14.11 21.81 -8.57
CA VAL A 343 -13.89 21.77 -10.03
C VAL A 343 -13.67 20.34 -10.52
N ALA A 344 -12.63 19.67 -10.02
CA ALA A 344 -12.29 18.31 -10.43
C ALA A 344 -13.01 17.27 -9.56
N ASP A 345 -12.92 17.44 -8.24
CA ASP A 345 -13.37 16.46 -7.26
C ASP A 345 -14.66 16.89 -6.56
N LEU A 346 -15.29 15.96 -5.82
CA LEU A 346 -16.51 16.21 -5.06
C LEU A 346 -16.16 16.83 -3.71
N THR A 347 -16.99 17.75 -3.22
CA THR A 347 -16.98 18.05 -1.78
C THR A 347 -17.71 16.93 -1.06
N ALA A 348 -17.14 16.43 0.02
CA ALA A 348 -17.78 15.44 0.88
C ALA A 348 -17.83 15.92 2.34
N GLY A 349 -18.94 15.65 3.01
CA GLY A 349 -19.09 15.88 4.45
C GLY A 349 -19.60 14.64 5.16
N SER A 350 -19.05 14.36 6.35
CA SER A 350 -19.45 13.25 7.21
C SER A 350 -19.65 13.75 8.64
N LEU A 351 -20.84 13.54 9.19
CA LEU A 351 -21.17 13.82 10.59
C LEU A 351 -21.29 12.49 11.34
N MET A 352 -20.48 12.33 12.39
CA MET A 352 -20.46 11.14 13.23
C MET A 352 -21.02 11.43 14.61
N ALA A 353 -21.96 10.61 15.06
CA ALA A 353 -22.37 10.52 16.46
C ALA A 353 -21.45 9.56 17.21
N ILE A 354 -21.05 9.92 18.42
CA ILE A 354 -20.26 9.10 19.34
C ILE A 354 -21.23 8.48 20.34
N GLU A 355 -21.51 7.20 20.17
CA GLU A 355 -22.47 6.47 21.00
C GLU A 355 -21.93 6.21 22.41
N GLN A 356 -22.80 5.78 23.32
CA GLN A 356 -22.43 5.49 24.71
C GLN A 356 -21.32 4.43 24.84
N ARG A 357 -21.26 3.45 23.92
CA ARG A 357 -20.18 2.45 23.84
C ARG A 357 -18.98 2.90 23.02
N LEU A 358 -18.86 4.21 22.77
CA LEU A 358 -17.79 4.85 22.00
C LEU A 358 -17.75 4.45 20.50
N LYS A 359 -18.77 3.78 19.98
CA LYS A 359 -18.86 3.52 18.54
C LYS A 359 -19.15 4.83 17.80
N ARG A 360 -18.40 5.10 16.72
CA ARG A 360 -18.63 6.25 15.84
C ARG A 360 -19.62 5.83 14.76
N ARG A 361 -20.83 6.37 14.80
CA ARG A 361 -21.85 6.09 13.78
C ARG A 361 -22.06 7.32 12.93
N GLU A 362 -21.86 7.19 11.62
CA GLU A 362 -22.22 8.21 10.66
C GLU A 362 -23.74 8.40 10.67
N VAL A 363 -24.18 9.64 10.88
CA VAL A 363 -25.61 9.98 10.95
C VAL A 363 -26.08 10.83 9.78
N LEU A 364 -25.16 11.51 9.11
CA LEU A 364 -25.41 12.35 7.95
C LEU A 364 -24.15 12.36 7.09
N ALA A 365 -24.33 12.12 5.79
CA ALA A 365 -23.29 12.31 4.80
C ALA A 365 -23.84 13.00 3.55
N PHE A 366 -23.00 13.80 2.90
CA PHE A 366 -23.38 14.50 1.68
C PHE A 366 -22.24 14.62 0.68
N GLU A 367 -22.60 14.71 -0.60
CA GLU A 367 -21.69 14.94 -1.74
C GLU A 367 -22.16 16.16 -2.55
N LEU A 368 -21.24 17.08 -2.85
CA LEU A 368 -21.54 18.28 -3.63
C LEU A 368 -20.65 18.34 -4.89
N ARG A 369 -21.27 18.42 -6.06
CA ARG A 369 -20.61 18.58 -7.36
C ARG A 369 -20.87 19.98 -7.91
N ASN A 370 -19.79 20.68 -8.27
CA ASN A 370 -19.85 22.01 -8.87
C ASN A 370 -20.61 23.05 -8.00
N VAL A 371 -20.62 22.87 -6.67
CA VAL A 371 -21.29 23.78 -5.73
C VAL A 371 -20.32 24.89 -5.30
N PRO A 372 -20.66 26.19 -5.41
CA PRO A 372 -19.77 27.27 -5.00
C PRO A 372 -19.64 27.38 -3.48
N GLY A 373 -18.56 28.03 -3.03
CA GLY A 373 -18.19 28.07 -1.61
C GLY A 373 -19.21 28.74 -0.69
N VAL A 374 -20.02 29.68 -1.17
CA VAL A 374 -21.05 30.34 -0.34
C VAL A 374 -22.16 29.35 0.05
N GLU A 375 -22.60 28.54 -0.91
CA GLU A 375 -23.60 27.50 -0.71
C GLU A 375 -23.04 26.36 0.15
N GLN A 376 -21.79 25.94 -0.08
CA GLN A 376 -21.13 24.94 0.77
C GLN A 376 -21.04 25.43 2.23
N LYS A 377 -20.66 26.70 2.46
CA LYS A 377 -20.65 27.32 3.80
C LYS A 377 -22.03 27.32 4.45
N LEU A 378 -23.08 27.62 3.69
CA LEU A 378 -24.46 27.59 4.19
C LEU A 378 -24.87 26.19 4.64
N ILE A 379 -24.55 25.16 3.85
CA ILE A 379 -24.83 23.75 4.17
C ILE A 379 -24.12 23.36 5.48
N VAL A 380 -22.79 23.57 5.54
CA VAL A 380 -22.00 23.22 6.72
C VAL A 380 -22.47 23.99 7.95
N ARG A 381 -22.69 25.30 7.84
CA ARG A 381 -23.21 26.13 8.93
C ARG A 381 -24.51 25.55 9.49
N THR A 382 -25.45 25.17 8.61
CA THR A 382 -26.75 24.62 9.02
C THR A 382 -26.57 23.34 9.83
N ILE A 383 -25.65 22.45 9.42
CA ILE A 383 -25.34 21.20 10.13
C ILE A 383 -24.74 21.51 11.51
N LEU A 384 -23.67 22.30 11.56
CA LEU A 384 -22.96 22.58 12.81
C LEU A 384 -23.82 23.36 13.80
N GLN A 385 -24.70 24.26 13.33
CA GLN A 385 -25.65 24.98 14.19
C GLN A 385 -26.64 24.01 14.84
N HIS A 386 -27.10 23.00 14.10
CA HIS A 386 -28.07 22.03 14.61
C HIS A 386 -27.48 21.17 15.74
N VAL A 387 -26.23 20.73 15.62
CA VAL A 387 -25.55 19.88 16.63
C VAL A 387 -24.69 20.65 17.63
N ARG A 388 -24.76 21.99 17.63
CA ARG A 388 -23.81 22.88 18.34
C ARG A 388 -23.61 22.54 19.81
N SER A 389 -24.67 22.18 20.53
CA SER A 389 -24.63 21.90 21.97
C SER A 389 -23.83 20.66 22.34
N ARG A 390 -23.56 19.76 21.37
CA ARG A 390 -22.91 18.47 21.58
C ARG A 390 -21.78 18.22 20.59
N LEU A 391 -21.41 19.21 19.79
CA LEU A 391 -20.32 19.16 18.85
C LEU A 391 -18.98 19.27 19.61
N ILE A 392 -18.12 18.26 19.48
CA ILE A 392 -16.82 18.23 20.17
C ILE A 392 -15.65 18.61 19.26
N GLY A 393 -15.82 18.51 17.94
CA GLY A 393 -14.79 18.82 16.97
C GLY A 393 -15.30 18.81 15.53
N ALA A 394 -14.76 19.70 14.70
CA ALA A 394 -15.04 19.77 13.28
C ALA A 394 -13.74 20.02 12.50
N ALA A 395 -13.33 19.05 11.68
CA ALA A 395 -12.08 19.10 10.91
C ALA A 395 -12.37 19.35 9.43
N PHE A 396 -11.64 20.31 8.87
CA PHE A 396 -11.82 20.79 7.49
C PHE A 396 -10.54 20.59 6.69
N ASP A 397 -10.62 20.01 5.50
CA ASP A 397 -9.51 20.06 4.55
C ASP A 397 -9.21 21.52 4.19
N ALA A 398 -7.97 21.89 4.36
CA ALA A 398 -7.47 23.24 4.16
C ALA A 398 -6.22 23.25 3.26
N THR A 399 -6.03 22.18 2.48
CA THR A 399 -4.97 22.04 1.46
C THR A 399 -5.20 23.01 0.29
N GLY A 400 -6.45 23.39 0.02
CA GLY A 400 -6.83 24.38 -0.99
C GLY A 400 -7.81 25.44 -0.48
N MET A 401 -8.87 25.71 -1.25
CA MET A 401 -9.89 26.72 -0.92
C MET A 401 -10.75 26.37 0.31
N GLY A 402 -10.65 25.14 0.83
CA GLY A 402 -11.35 24.73 2.04
C GLY A 402 -10.94 25.50 3.30
N TRP A 403 -9.75 26.13 3.31
CA TRP A 403 -9.34 27.06 4.38
C TRP A 403 -10.36 28.18 4.60
N THR A 404 -11.01 28.67 3.54
CA THR A 404 -12.03 29.74 3.64
C THR A 404 -13.32 29.29 4.32
N VAL A 405 -13.63 27.99 4.28
CA VAL A 405 -14.78 27.41 4.98
C VAL A 405 -14.43 27.24 6.46
N ALA A 406 -13.23 26.74 6.73
CA ALA A 406 -12.72 26.58 8.10
C ALA A 406 -12.65 27.92 8.84
N GLU A 407 -12.17 29.00 8.21
CA GLU A 407 -12.13 30.34 8.83
C GLU A 407 -13.51 30.87 9.19
N ASP A 408 -14.47 30.78 8.28
CA ASP A 408 -15.83 31.29 8.52
C ASP A 408 -16.53 30.49 9.62
N MET A 409 -16.40 29.16 9.61
CA MET A 409 -16.94 28.31 10.68
C MET A 409 -16.18 28.54 12.00
N GLY A 410 -14.87 28.75 11.95
CA GLY A 410 -14.06 29.08 13.12
C GLY A 410 -14.48 30.39 13.80
N ARG A 411 -14.89 31.41 13.03
CA ARG A 411 -15.42 32.66 13.61
C ARG A 411 -16.73 32.46 14.38
N GLU A 412 -17.57 31.51 13.96
CA GLU A 412 -18.89 31.28 14.57
C GLU A 412 -18.90 30.24 15.70
N PHE A 413 -18.03 29.23 15.59
CA PHE A 413 -18.00 28.06 16.47
C PHE A 413 -16.71 27.95 17.30
N GLY A 414 -15.74 28.83 17.08
CA GLY A 414 -14.45 28.84 17.75
C GLY A 414 -13.39 28.10 16.93
N MET A 415 -12.42 28.86 16.43
CA MET A 415 -11.26 28.33 15.71
C MET A 415 -10.25 27.74 16.69
N ARG A 416 -9.73 26.57 16.36
CA ARG A 416 -8.69 25.85 17.08
C ARG A 416 -7.38 25.97 16.31
N GLU A 417 -6.32 26.40 16.99
CA GLU A 417 -4.98 26.59 16.39
C GLU A 417 -4.17 25.27 16.36
N ASP A 418 -4.31 24.44 17.39
CA ASP A 418 -3.61 23.16 17.53
C ASP A 418 -4.53 22.06 18.13
N PRO A 419 -4.22 20.76 17.97
CA PRO A 419 -5.10 19.68 18.43
C PRO A 419 -5.40 19.66 19.94
N GLU A 420 -4.55 20.22 20.78
CA GLU A 420 -4.73 20.30 22.24
C GLU A 420 -5.37 21.64 22.68
N GLY A 421 -5.42 22.61 21.78
CA GLY A 421 -5.94 23.95 22.02
C GLY A 421 -7.47 24.03 22.18
N PRO A 422 -7.99 25.17 22.67
CA PRO A 422 -9.42 25.40 22.79
C PRO A 422 -10.08 25.62 21.41
N GLY A 423 -11.39 25.40 21.32
CA GLY A 423 -12.18 25.61 20.10
C GLY A 423 -12.72 24.31 19.49
N ILE A 424 -13.55 24.45 18.46
CA ILE A 424 -14.27 23.33 17.83
C ILE A 424 -13.77 23.08 16.41
N VAL A 425 -13.54 24.15 15.64
CA VAL A 425 -13.21 24.07 14.22
C VAL A 425 -11.71 24.08 14.03
N ILE A 426 -11.16 23.12 13.30
CA ILE A 426 -9.73 23.07 12.95
C ILE A 426 -9.55 22.92 11.45
N ALA A 427 -8.61 23.70 10.91
CA ALA A 427 -8.18 23.60 9.52
C ALA A 427 -7.00 22.63 9.41
N VAL A 428 -7.16 21.58 8.60
CA VAL A 428 -6.15 20.53 8.41
C VAL A 428 -5.45 20.72 7.08
N LYS A 429 -4.11 20.83 7.12
CA LYS A 429 -3.28 20.72 5.92
C LYS A 429 -2.67 19.33 5.89
N PHE A 430 -2.98 18.55 4.87
CA PHE A 430 -2.50 17.17 4.80
C PHE A 430 -0.97 17.12 4.58
N SER A 431 -0.32 16.28 5.36
CA SER A 431 1.10 15.92 5.22
C SER A 431 1.23 14.41 5.29
N GLU A 432 2.36 13.85 4.81
CA GLU A 432 2.61 12.40 4.94
C GLU A 432 2.58 11.96 6.41
N GLU A 433 3.06 12.82 7.31
CA GLU A 433 3.04 12.60 8.76
C GLU A 433 1.60 12.56 9.32
N TRP A 434 0.69 13.42 8.84
CA TRP A 434 -0.71 13.40 9.25
C TRP A 434 -1.36 12.05 8.93
N TYR A 435 -1.15 11.55 7.70
CA TYR A 435 -1.67 10.23 7.29
C TYR A 435 -1.07 9.11 8.13
N ARG A 436 0.25 9.15 8.38
CA ARG A 436 0.96 8.15 9.19
C ARG A 436 0.42 8.06 10.61
N LEU A 437 0.05 9.20 11.22
CA LEU A 437 -0.43 9.25 12.61
C LEU A 437 -1.93 8.97 12.75
N HIS A 438 -2.74 9.28 11.74
CA HIS A 438 -4.20 9.32 11.91
C HIS A 438 -4.96 8.24 11.15
N MET A 439 -4.37 7.65 10.11
CA MET A 439 -4.98 6.52 9.41
C MET A 439 -4.94 5.23 10.23
N PRO A 440 -3.83 4.83 10.91
CA PRO A 440 -3.84 3.57 11.65
C PRO A 440 -4.96 3.46 12.71
N PRO A 441 -5.27 4.50 13.50
CA PRO A 441 -6.43 4.46 14.40
C PRO A 441 -7.78 4.32 13.70
N LEU A 442 -7.94 4.89 12.49
CA LEU A 442 -9.15 4.68 11.70
C LEU A 442 -9.24 3.24 11.19
N LYS A 443 -8.12 2.64 10.75
CA LYS A 443 -8.06 1.22 10.35
C LYS A 443 -8.54 0.31 11.48
N VAL A 444 -8.02 0.53 12.69
CA VAL A 444 -8.42 -0.21 13.90
C VAL A 444 -9.92 -0.06 14.16
N ALA A 445 -10.49 1.15 13.97
CA ALA A 445 -11.92 1.34 14.15
C ALA A 445 -12.77 0.52 13.16
N PHE A 446 -12.31 0.32 11.92
CA PHE A 446 -12.94 -0.59 10.97
C PHE A 446 -12.77 -2.05 11.38
N GLU A 447 -11.57 -2.47 11.79
CA GLU A 447 -11.30 -3.85 12.18
C GLU A 447 -12.11 -4.27 13.42
N ASP A 448 -12.17 -3.41 14.44
CA ASP A 448 -12.78 -3.67 15.76
C ASP A 448 -14.30 -3.42 15.84
N ASP A 449 -14.98 -3.12 14.73
CA ASP A 449 -16.41 -2.73 14.71
C ASP A 449 -16.74 -1.47 15.53
N MET A 450 -15.79 -0.54 15.64
CA MET A 450 -15.94 0.73 16.35
C MET A 450 -16.39 1.89 15.46
N ILE A 451 -16.65 1.62 14.17
CA ILE A 451 -17.23 2.57 13.21
C ILE A 451 -18.41 1.96 12.46
N ALA A 452 -19.42 2.77 12.16
CA ALA A 452 -20.53 2.42 11.29
C ALA A 452 -20.79 3.55 10.28
N LEU A 453 -20.85 3.22 9.00
CA LEU A 453 -21.05 4.15 7.90
C LEU A 453 -22.43 3.96 7.24
N ILE A 454 -22.85 4.98 6.48
CA ILE A 454 -24.00 4.90 5.59
C ILE A 454 -23.72 3.90 4.46
N ALA A 455 -24.69 3.01 4.20
CA ALA A 455 -24.63 2.04 3.13
C ALA A 455 -24.83 2.71 1.77
N ASP A 456 -23.75 2.81 1.00
CA ASP A 456 -23.74 3.41 -0.33
C ASP A 456 -22.58 2.83 -1.17
N SER A 457 -22.86 2.45 -2.41
CA SER A 457 -21.88 1.78 -3.29
C SER A 457 -20.72 2.69 -3.66
N ASP A 458 -20.98 3.99 -3.78
CA ASP A 458 -19.97 4.95 -4.17
C ASP A 458 -19.05 5.29 -3.01
N HIS A 459 -19.59 5.44 -1.80
CA HIS A 459 -18.80 5.57 -0.57
C HIS A 459 -17.91 4.34 -0.34
N LEU A 460 -18.39 3.14 -0.70
CA LEU A 460 -17.57 1.93 -0.66
C LEU A 460 -16.39 2.02 -1.64
N GLY A 461 -16.64 2.48 -2.85
CA GLY A 461 -15.59 2.74 -3.83
C GLY A 461 -14.54 3.74 -3.32
N ASP A 462 -15.00 4.81 -2.68
CA ASP A 462 -14.12 5.85 -2.13
C ASP A 462 -13.22 5.33 -1.01
N ILE A 463 -13.75 4.56 -0.06
CA ILE A 463 -12.94 3.98 1.03
C ILE A 463 -11.96 2.93 0.48
N ARG A 464 -12.38 2.14 -0.53
CA ARG A 464 -11.51 1.18 -1.22
C ARG A 464 -10.38 1.85 -2.01
N ALA A 465 -10.53 3.12 -2.39
CA ALA A 465 -9.51 3.85 -3.13
C ALA A 465 -8.26 4.17 -2.27
N ILE A 466 -8.34 4.04 -0.94
CA ILE A 466 -7.18 4.22 -0.06
C ILE A 466 -6.20 3.06 -0.25
N LYS A 467 -4.96 3.41 -0.61
CA LYS A 467 -3.86 2.45 -0.83
C LYS A 467 -2.71 2.71 0.14
N LEU A 468 -1.89 1.69 0.37
CA LEU A 468 -0.64 1.84 1.11
C LEU A 468 0.45 2.31 0.15
N VAL A 469 0.75 3.61 0.16
CA VAL A 469 1.82 4.19 -0.65
C VAL A 469 3.03 4.42 0.25
N ARG A 470 4.12 3.67 0.03
CA ARG A 470 5.33 3.70 0.87
C ARG A 470 5.04 3.44 2.36
N GLY A 471 4.11 2.52 2.65
CA GLY A 471 3.70 2.16 4.01
C GLY A 471 2.72 3.14 4.67
N ILE A 472 2.31 4.22 3.99
CA ILE A 472 1.36 5.20 4.50
C ILE A 472 0.02 5.04 3.76
N ALA A 473 -1.05 4.85 4.51
CA ALA A 473 -2.40 4.77 3.95
C ALA A 473 -2.85 6.14 3.46
N ARG A 474 -3.06 6.28 2.15
CA ARG A 474 -3.60 7.51 1.56
C ARG A 474 -4.28 7.21 0.23
N VAL A 475 -5.11 8.14 -0.22
CA VAL A 475 -5.59 8.14 -1.60
C VAL A 475 -4.41 8.42 -2.54
N PRO A 476 -4.11 7.57 -3.55
CA PRO A 476 -3.08 7.84 -4.55
C PRO A 476 -3.38 9.05 -5.42
N ALA A 477 -2.35 9.79 -5.83
CA ALA A 477 -2.49 10.92 -6.75
C ALA A 477 -2.87 10.50 -8.20
N LEU A 478 -2.65 9.23 -8.56
CA LEU A 478 -2.94 8.69 -9.89
C LEU A 478 -4.39 8.18 -9.95
N ARG A 479 -5.14 8.71 -10.90
CA ARG A 479 -6.57 8.45 -11.09
C ARG A 479 -6.80 7.10 -11.77
N GLU A 480 -7.41 6.14 -11.08
CA GLU A 480 -7.88 4.90 -11.72
C GLU A 480 -9.26 5.13 -12.38
N GLY A 481 -9.39 4.83 -13.69
CA GLY A 481 -10.65 4.86 -14.44
C GLY A 481 -10.57 5.47 -15.85
N THR A 482 -11.45 5.04 -16.76
CA THR A 482 -11.66 5.60 -18.11
C THR A 482 -12.44 6.93 -18.08
N THR A 483 -12.40 7.71 -19.17
CA THR A 483 -12.98 9.06 -19.35
C THR A 483 -14.43 9.23 -18.86
N GLY A 484 -14.62 10.05 -17.81
CA GLY A 484 -15.92 10.51 -17.30
C GLY A 484 -15.96 10.59 -15.76
N LYS A 485 -16.49 11.71 -15.20
CA LYS A 485 -16.72 12.01 -13.75
C LYS A 485 -16.01 11.07 -12.75
N LYS A 486 -14.66 11.09 -12.72
CA LYS A 486 -13.86 10.20 -11.86
C LYS A 486 -14.06 10.57 -10.39
N ARG A 487 -14.24 9.56 -9.53
CA ARG A 487 -14.27 9.72 -8.06
C ARG A 487 -12.84 9.59 -7.52
N HIS A 488 -12.46 10.47 -6.59
CA HIS A 488 -11.10 10.56 -6.07
C HIS A 488 -10.98 9.99 -4.65
N GLY A 489 -12.06 9.48 -4.04
CA GLY A 489 -12.01 9.04 -2.63
C GLY A 489 -12.35 10.15 -1.64
N ASP A 490 -13.09 11.17 -2.08
CA ASP A 490 -13.42 12.38 -1.32
C ASP A 490 -14.17 12.05 -0.01
N HIS A 491 -15.11 11.10 -0.06
CA HIS A 491 -15.81 10.63 1.13
C HIS A 491 -14.86 9.98 2.16
N ALA A 492 -13.83 9.27 1.68
CA ALA A 492 -12.87 8.60 2.55
C ALA A 492 -12.06 9.60 3.39
N ILE A 493 -11.72 10.75 2.80
CA ILE A 493 -11.06 11.86 3.49
C ILE A 493 -12.01 12.51 4.50
N ALA A 494 -13.27 12.75 4.13
CA ALA A 494 -14.28 13.28 5.06
C ALA A 494 -14.47 12.38 6.29
N VAL A 495 -14.52 11.05 6.10
CA VAL A 495 -14.57 10.05 7.18
C VAL A 495 -13.30 10.10 8.05
N ALA A 496 -12.13 10.21 7.44
CA ALA A 496 -10.87 10.31 8.17
C ALA A 496 -10.78 11.58 9.04
N LEU A 497 -11.21 12.71 8.49
CA LEU A 497 -11.31 13.98 9.21
C LEU A 497 -12.32 13.88 10.37
N ALA A 498 -13.51 13.32 10.14
CA ALA A 498 -14.54 13.16 11.16
C ALA A 498 -14.10 12.24 12.30
N HIS A 499 -13.49 11.11 11.97
CA HIS A 499 -12.95 10.17 12.94
C HIS A 499 -11.81 10.80 13.76
N TRP A 500 -10.92 11.55 13.12
CA TRP A 500 -9.88 12.30 13.81
C TRP A 500 -10.46 13.38 14.74
N ALA A 501 -11.42 14.17 14.27
CA ALA A 501 -12.14 15.15 15.08
C ALA A 501 -12.84 14.52 16.30
N SER A 502 -13.35 13.28 16.15
CA SER A 502 -14.00 12.54 17.25
C SER A 502 -13.06 12.11 18.39
N ARG A 503 -11.75 12.28 18.20
CA ARG A 503 -10.71 11.96 19.20
C ARG A 503 -10.12 13.21 19.83
N MET A 504 -10.53 14.39 19.40
CA MET A 504 -10.06 15.64 19.98
C MET A 504 -10.57 15.80 21.41
N ARG A 505 -9.74 16.43 22.25
CA ARG A 505 -10.14 16.77 23.60
C ARG A 505 -11.12 17.95 23.56
N PHE A 506 -12.30 17.72 24.11
CA PHE A 506 -13.26 18.78 24.40
C PHE A 506 -12.88 19.43 25.74
N VAL A 507 -12.70 20.75 25.73
CA VAL A 507 -12.48 21.55 26.94
C VAL A 507 -13.63 22.55 27.04
N GLU A 508 -14.54 22.31 27.96
CA GLU A 508 -15.64 23.23 28.25
C GLU A 508 -15.11 24.39 29.10
N TYR A 509 -15.11 25.60 28.54
CA TYR A 509 -14.98 26.83 29.34
C TYR A 509 -16.38 27.35 29.66
N GLY A 510 -17.03 26.71 30.63
CA GLY A 510 -18.29 27.20 31.17
C GLY A 510 -18.03 28.31 32.18
N TYR A 511 -18.46 29.55 31.88
CA TYR A 511 -18.72 30.51 32.96
C TYR A 511 -19.86 29.94 33.78
N THR A 512 -19.58 29.57 35.03
CA THR A 512 -20.64 29.23 35.99
C THR A 512 -21.10 30.55 36.61
N PRO A 513 -22.28 31.09 36.23
CA PRO A 513 -22.82 32.26 36.90
C PRO A 513 -23.01 31.95 38.39
N VAL A 514 -22.59 32.88 39.26
CA VAL A 514 -22.87 32.79 40.69
C VAL A 514 -24.39 32.66 40.88
N PRO A 515 -24.90 31.69 41.66
CA PRO A 515 -26.33 31.51 41.83
C PRO A 515 -26.98 32.81 42.31
N THR A 516 -27.79 33.43 41.46
CA THR A 516 -28.57 34.59 41.83
C THR A 516 -29.85 34.13 42.54
N GLY A 517 -29.82 34.18 43.88
CA GLY A 517 -31.02 34.33 44.72
C GLY A 517 -31.95 33.12 44.84
N ARG A 518 -31.60 32.21 45.77
CA ARG A 518 -32.46 31.56 46.80
C ARG A 518 -31.79 30.33 47.43
N ALA A 519 -30.79 29.76 46.75
CA ALA A 519 -30.02 28.62 47.28
C ALA A 519 -28.97 29.01 48.35
N ALA A 520 -28.79 30.30 48.64
CA ALA A 520 -27.87 30.77 49.68
C ALA A 520 -28.45 30.64 51.11
N GLU A 521 -29.77 30.54 51.27
CA GLU A 521 -30.40 30.38 52.60
C GLU A 521 -30.33 28.92 53.09
N GLU A 522 -30.44 27.92 52.21
CA GLU A 522 -30.39 26.50 52.61
C GLU A 522 -28.97 26.02 52.99
N ALA A 523 -27.92 26.69 52.50
CA ALA A 523 -26.54 26.36 52.86
C ALA A 523 -26.13 26.87 54.26
N GLN A 524 -26.90 27.78 54.87
CA GLN A 524 -26.62 28.28 56.23
C GLN A 524 -27.25 27.41 57.33
N ASP A 525 -28.33 26.68 57.05
CA ASP A 525 -29.00 25.83 58.04
C ASP A 525 -28.26 24.50 58.31
N PHE A 526 -27.38 24.06 57.41
CA PHE A 526 -26.58 22.83 57.62
C PHE A 526 -25.32 23.04 58.48
N LEU A 527 -24.96 24.29 58.80
CA LEU A 527 -23.80 24.65 59.62
C LEU A 527 -24.17 25.09 61.05
N GLY A 528 -25.42 24.88 61.46
CA GLY A 528 -25.99 25.31 62.75
C GLY A 528 -25.69 24.42 63.97
N GLN A 529 -24.63 23.60 63.98
CA GLN A 529 -24.18 22.89 65.19
C GLN A 529 -22.66 22.85 65.30
N SER A 530 -22.06 23.98 65.63
CA SER A 530 -20.77 24.02 66.33
C SER A 530 -20.62 25.38 66.99
N GLN A 531 -20.56 25.37 68.32
CA GLN A 531 -20.31 26.58 69.10
C GLN A 531 -18.87 27.07 68.91
N ASN A 532 -18.78 28.41 68.89
CA ASN A 532 -17.64 29.27 69.21
C ASN A 532 -16.64 29.70 68.12
N HIS A 533 -16.74 31.02 67.90
CA HIS A 533 -15.75 32.02 67.52
C HIS A 533 -15.49 32.27 66.02
N ASN A 534 -16.21 33.25 65.48
CA ASN A 534 -15.87 33.93 64.22
C ASN A 534 -15.35 35.36 64.54
N PRO A 535 -14.07 35.68 64.29
CA PRO A 535 -13.46 36.97 64.63
C PRO A 535 -13.79 38.13 63.65
N TYR A 536 -14.68 37.93 62.66
CA TYR A 536 -15.02 38.96 61.67
C TYR A 536 -16.50 39.39 61.65
N ARG A 537 -17.24 39.21 62.75
CA ARG A 537 -18.64 39.66 62.82
C ARG A 537 -18.72 41.14 63.19
N GLY A 538 -18.78 42.02 62.19
CA GLY A 538 -19.25 43.40 62.36
C GLY A 538 -20.74 43.44 62.75
N PRO A 539 -21.20 44.43 63.52
CA PRO A 539 -22.55 44.42 64.09
C PRO A 539 -23.64 44.55 63.01
N LEU A 540 -24.68 43.73 63.17
CA LEU A 540 -25.91 43.73 62.38
C LEU A 540 -26.69 45.03 62.61
N GLY A 541 -26.81 45.87 61.58
CA GLY A 541 -27.64 47.06 61.64
C GLY A 541 -27.39 48.09 60.55
N ALA A 542 -27.67 47.77 59.29
CA ALA A 542 -27.91 48.79 58.26
C ALA A 542 -28.81 48.22 57.16
N ARG A 543 -30.12 48.19 57.43
CA ARG A 543 -31.11 48.18 56.36
C ARG A 543 -31.07 49.57 55.72
N LEU A 544 -30.70 49.66 54.44
CA LEU A 544 -31.07 50.78 53.59
C LEU A 544 -31.68 50.25 52.29
N ARG A 545 -33.00 50.40 52.21
CA ARG A 545 -33.77 50.40 50.97
C ARG A 545 -33.43 51.66 50.18
N GLY A 546 -33.41 51.57 48.87
CA GLY A 546 -33.49 52.73 48.00
C GLY A 546 -33.26 52.34 46.55
N GLY A 547 -34.34 52.25 45.77
CA GLY A 547 -34.25 52.33 44.32
C GLY A 547 -34.27 53.78 43.86
N ILE A 548 -33.69 54.03 42.69
CA ILE A 548 -34.29 54.70 41.53
C ILE A 548 -33.86 53.88 40.31
#